data_AF-A0A848CWY8-F1
#
_entry.id   AF-A0A848CWY8-F1
#
_cell.length_a   1.000
_cell.length_b   1.000
_cell.length_c   1.000
_cell.angle_alpha   90.00
_cell.angle_beta   90.00
_cell.angle_gamma   90.00
#
_symmetry.space_group_name_H-M   'P 1'
#
loop_
_entity.id
_entity.type
_entity.pdbx_description
1 polymer ?
#
loop_
_entity_poly.entity_id
_entity_poly.type
_entity_poly.pdbx_seq_one_letter_code
_entity_poly.pdbx_strand_id
1 'polypeptide(L)'
;MMISPEGYYEEYLKGKTEEQILTVIRGLKQEIGRLKNTMESPDYGIVPIVHPSEETRLHWTREYLEGAKQAYTEAGGTYTLSKSEEKAADFDANMGAICKINFSIGGFFGGYRSYVIELSDELKAYTKLWEDKEPLFLLDDANKKPFTKDTFIAALKELHIGEWRRQYSTKRFGYMVCDGTQWELEFEYNNGHKSVRFDGDNSYPYNFDKFQMLFGIDDTEEGEDE
;
A
#
# COMPACT_ATOMS: atom_id res chain seq x y z
N MET A 1 -4.80 21.37 -10.12
CA MET A 1 -5.87 20.56 -10.74
C MET A 1 -5.19 19.51 -11.62
N MET A 2 -5.63 18.25 -11.56
CA MET A 2 -5.14 17.19 -12.46
C MET A 2 -6.03 17.13 -13.70
N ILE A 3 -5.49 16.67 -14.84
CA ILE A 3 -6.25 16.47 -16.09
C ILE A 3 -7.10 15.19 -15.94
N SER A 4 -8.22 15.06 -16.67
CA SER A 4 -8.94 13.77 -16.67
C SER A 4 -8.17 12.71 -17.46
N PRO A 5 -8.40 11.40 -17.23
CA PRO A 5 -7.76 10.33 -18.01
C PRO A 5 -8.03 10.45 -19.52
N GLU A 6 -9.23 10.88 -19.92
CA GLU A 6 -9.60 11.10 -21.32
C GLU A 6 -8.83 12.29 -21.91
N GLY A 7 -8.74 13.39 -21.16
CA GLY A 7 -7.95 14.55 -21.56
C GLY A 7 -6.47 14.20 -21.69
N TYR A 8 -5.95 13.38 -20.76
CA TYR A 8 -4.59 12.89 -20.82
C TYR A 8 -4.35 12.03 -22.06
N TYR A 9 -5.28 11.13 -22.39
CA TYR A 9 -5.19 10.31 -23.60
C TYR A 9 -5.14 11.18 -24.87
N GLU A 10 -6.07 12.13 -25.00
CA GLU A 10 -6.16 13.01 -26.18
C GLU A 10 -4.89 13.86 -26.36
N GLU A 11 -4.31 14.38 -25.27
CA GLU A 11 -3.13 15.26 -25.33
C GLU A 11 -1.80 14.49 -25.41
N TYR A 12 -1.68 13.37 -24.68
CA TYR A 12 -0.40 12.70 -24.45
C TYR A 12 -0.28 11.31 -25.08
N LEU A 13 -1.34 10.70 -25.64
CA LEU A 13 -1.28 9.33 -26.18
C LEU A 13 -1.80 9.23 -27.61
N LYS A 14 -2.86 9.96 -27.96
CA LYS A 14 -3.51 9.85 -29.26
C LYS A 14 -2.56 10.18 -30.42
N GLY A 15 -2.53 9.29 -31.41
CA GLY A 15 -1.71 9.44 -32.62
C GLY A 15 -0.21 9.25 -32.40
N LYS A 16 0.24 8.85 -31.20
CA LYS A 16 1.63 8.54 -30.92
C LYS A 16 2.01 7.14 -31.41
N THR A 17 3.29 6.97 -31.73
CA THR A 17 3.85 5.67 -32.08
C THR A 17 4.06 4.81 -30.84
N GLU A 18 4.22 3.50 -31.06
CA GLU A 18 4.55 2.52 -30.02
C GLU A 18 5.73 2.98 -29.12
N GLU A 19 6.83 3.43 -29.74
CA GLU A 19 8.05 3.86 -29.05
C GLU A 19 7.83 5.11 -28.18
N GLN A 20 7.01 6.04 -28.68
CA GLN A 20 6.66 7.26 -27.94
C GLN A 20 5.79 6.93 -26.73
N ILE A 21 4.82 6.02 -26.88
CA ILE A 21 3.97 5.57 -25.77
C ILE A 21 4.80 4.82 -24.72
N LEU A 22 5.76 3.97 -25.11
CA LEU A 22 6.68 3.34 -24.15
C LEU A 22 7.48 4.36 -23.33
N THR A 23 7.90 5.45 -23.96
CA THR A 23 8.61 6.53 -23.27
C THR A 23 7.70 7.20 -22.24
N VAL A 24 6.43 7.43 -22.58
CA VAL A 24 5.41 7.94 -21.64
C VAL A 24 5.21 6.97 -20.47
N ILE A 25 5.04 5.66 -20.74
CA ILE A 25 4.91 4.62 -19.71
C ILE A 25 6.10 4.64 -18.75
N ARG A 26 7.33 4.72 -19.28
CA ARG A 26 8.55 4.80 -18.44
C ARG A 26 8.53 6.04 -17.55
N GLY A 27 8.14 7.19 -18.08
CA GLY A 27 8.02 8.44 -17.33
C GLY A 27 6.98 8.34 -16.20
N LEU A 28 5.79 7.80 -16.49
CA LEU A 28 4.74 7.59 -15.49
C LEU A 28 5.18 6.66 -14.37
N LYS A 29 5.87 5.56 -14.69
CA LYS A 29 6.44 4.64 -13.69
C LYS A 29 7.49 5.31 -12.80
N GLN A 30 8.34 6.16 -13.38
CA GLN A 30 9.32 6.94 -12.62
C GLN A 30 8.62 7.94 -11.69
N GLU A 31 7.57 8.61 -12.15
CA GLU A 31 6.80 9.55 -11.33
C GLU A 31 6.08 8.86 -10.17
N ILE A 32 5.45 7.70 -10.40
CA ILE A 32 4.87 6.87 -9.32
C ILE A 32 5.94 6.51 -8.28
N GLY A 33 7.12 6.07 -8.72
CA GLY A 33 8.22 5.74 -7.82
C GLY A 33 8.70 6.96 -7.02
N ARG A 34 8.80 8.13 -7.67
CA ARG A 34 9.20 9.39 -7.03
C ARG A 34 8.18 9.83 -5.98
N LEU A 35 6.89 9.82 -6.31
CA LEU A 35 5.79 10.21 -5.41
C LEU A 35 5.77 9.33 -4.16
N LYS A 36 5.82 8.01 -4.33
CA LYS A 36 5.93 7.07 -3.20
C LYS A 36 7.16 7.36 -2.35
N ASN A 37 8.32 7.52 -2.97
CA ASN A 37 9.56 7.79 -2.23
C ASN A 37 9.49 9.11 -1.45
N THR A 38 8.81 10.13 -1.98
CA THR A 38 8.54 11.39 -1.27
C THR A 38 7.62 11.16 -0.06
N MET A 39 6.51 10.44 -0.24
CA MET A 39 5.54 10.14 0.82
C MET A 39 6.10 9.22 1.91
N GLU A 40 7.04 8.34 1.56
CA GLU A 40 7.70 7.44 2.50
C GLU A 40 8.90 8.08 3.23
N SER A 41 9.20 9.36 2.97
CA SER A 41 10.31 10.08 3.61
C SER A 41 9.96 10.41 5.07
N PRO A 42 10.90 10.29 6.02
CA PRO A 42 10.69 10.75 7.40
C PRO A 42 10.28 12.24 7.50
N ASP A 43 10.68 13.04 6.51
CA ASP A 43 10.38 14.47 6.46
C ASP A 43 9.04 14.81 5.78
N TYR A 44 8.29 13.80 5.34
CA TYR A 44 7.01 14.01 4.67
C TYR A 44 5.98 14.61 5.64
N GLY A 45 5.23 15.62 5.19
CA GLY A 45 4.24 16.31 6.03
C GLY A 45 4.79 17.36 7.00
N ILE A 46 6.12 17.49 7.16
CA ILE A 46 6.72 18.57 7.96
C ILE A 46 6.45 19.95 7.33
N VAL A 47 6.50 20.01 6.00
CA VAL A 47 6.19 21.21 5.22
C VAL A 47 4.74 21.14 4.74
N PRO A 48 4.02 22.27 4.64
CA PRO A 48 2.65 22.29 4.12
C PRO A 48 2.54 21.58 2.77
N ILE A 49 1.57 20.66 2.67
CA ILE A 49 1.29 19.92 1.44
C ILE A 49 0.80 20.88 0.37
N VAL A 50 1.49 20.91 -0.78
CA VAL A 50 1.10 21.73 -1.93
C VAL A 50 0.09 20.95 -2.76
N HIS A 51 -1.06 21.56 -3.04
CA HIS A 51 -2.12 20.90 -3.82
C HIS A 51 -1.89 20.98 -5.34
N PRO A 52 -2.20 19.91 -6.12
CA PRO A 52 -2.75 18.62 -5.66
C PRO A 52 -1.71 17.80 -4.88
N SER A 53 -2.15 17.15 -3.79
CA SER A 53 -1.26 16.39 -2.91
C SER A 53 -0.57 15.25 -3.65
N GLU A 54 0.55 14.77 -3.13
CA GLU A 54 1.29 13.62 -3.65
C GLU A 54 0.39 12.39 -3.78
N GLU A 55 -0.52 12.17 -2.83
CA GLU A 55 -1.52 11.10 -2.89
C GLU A 55 -2.48 11.27 -4.08
N THR A 56 -3.02 12.48 -4.27
CA THR A 56 -3.89 12.78 -5.42
C THR A 56 -3.14 12.56 -6.72
N ARG A 57 -1.90 13.04 -6.81
CA ARG A 57 -1.05 12.87 -7.97
C ARG A 57 -0.75 11.40 -8.24
N LEU A 58 -0.49 10.61 -7.20
CA LEU A 58 -0.22 9.17 -7.31
C LEU A 58 -1.42 8.44 -7.88
N HIS A 59 -2.63 8.72 -7.39
CA HIS A 59 -3.88 8.15 -7.90
C HIS A 59 -4.04 8.41 -9.41
N TRP A 60 -4.02 9.68 -9.83
CA TRP A 60 -4.19 10.01 -11.25
C TRP A 60 -3.06 9.48 -12.14
N THR A 61 -1.82 9.42 -11.63
CA THR A 61 -0.70 8.87 -12.40
C THR A 61 -0.85 7.37 -12.65
N ARG A 62 -1.49 6.62 -11.73
CA ARG A 62 -1.87 5.21 -11.98
C ARG A 62 -2.91 5.10 -13.09
N GLU A 63 -3.96 5.93 -13.06
CA GLU A 63 -4.98 5.97 -14.12
C GLU A 63 -4.36 6.26 -15.49
N TYR A 64 -3.46 7.26 -15.56
CA TYR A 64 -2.73 7.56 -16.80
C TYR A 64 -1.84 6.40 -17.25
N LEU A 65 -1.22 5.68 -16.32
CA LEU A 65 -0.36 4.53 -16.64
C LEU A 65 -1.18 3.39 -17.24
N GLU A 66 -2.35 3.09 -16.70
CA GLU A 66 -3.26 2.08 -17.27
C GLU A 66 -3.76 2.50 -18.66
N GLY A 67 -4.18 3.76 -18.83
CA GLY A 67 -4.53 4.30 -20.14
C GLY A 67 -3.38 4.23 -21.15
N ALA A 68 -2.15 4.50 -20.71
CA ALA A 68 -0.96 4.40 -21.56
C ALA A 68 -0.63 2.95 -21.96
N LYS A 69 -0.81 1.97 -21.05
CA LYS A 69 -0.65 0.54 -21.36
C LYS A 69 -1.71 0.07 -22.36
N GLN A 70 -2.95 0.53 -22.23
CA GLN A 70 -4.01 0.25 -23.19
C GLN A 70 -3.67 0.84 -24.57
N ALA A 71 -3.33 2.13 -24.64
CA ALA A 71 -2.94 2.82 -25.87
C ALA A 71 -1.74 2.15 -26.57
N TYR A 72 -0.78 1.67 -25.78
CA TYR A 72 0.37 0.92 -26.29
C TYR A 72 -0.04 -0.38 -26.99
N THR A 73 -1.01 -1.09 -26.41
CA THR A 73 -1.57 -2.32 -26.98
C THR A 73 -2.38 -2.02 -28.26
N GLU A 74 -3.16 -0.94 -28.25
CA GLU A 74 -3.92 -0.47 -29.43
C GLU A 74 -3.00 -0.05 -30.59
N ALA A 75 -1.80 0.47 -30.28
CA ALA A 75 -0.77 0.78 -31.26
C ALA A 75 -0.04 -0.47 -31.82
N GLY A 76 -0.41 -1.68 -31.39
CA GLY A 76 0.17 -2.95 -31.82
C GLY A 76 1.32 -3.46 -30.95
N GLY A 77 1.65 -2.76 -29.87
CA GLY A 77 2.67 -3.19 -28.90
C GLY A 77 2.20 -4.35 -28.01
N THR A 78 3.15 -5.08 -27.44
CA THR A 78 2.86 -6.14 -26.44
C THR A 78 3.49 -5.76 -25.11
N TYR A 79 2.69 -5.31 -24.14
CA TYR A 79 3.22 -4.85 -22.87
C TYR A 79 3.69 -6.01 -22.01
N THR A 80 4.96 -6.00 -21.61
CA THR A 80 5.53 -6.96 -20.68
C THR A 80 5.69 -6.32 -19.31
N LEU A 81 5.15 -6.96 -18.28
CA LEU A 81 5.30 -6.51 -16.90
C LEU A 81 6.77 -6.55 -16.49
N SER A 82 7.20 -5.54 -15.75
CA SER A 82 8.46 -5.61 -15.00
C SER A 82 8.33 -6.53 -13.79
N LYS A 83 9.46 -7.02 -13.26
CA LYS A 83 9.48 -7.90 -12.07
C LYS A 83 8.73 -7.33 -10.85
N SER A 84 8.68 -6.01 -10.67
CA SER A 84 7.90 -5.40 -9.58
C SER A 84 6.40 -5.43 -9.86
N GLU A 85 5.99 -5.26 -11.11
CA GLU A 85 4.58 -5.36 -11.51
C GLU A 85 4.09 -6.80 -11.50
N GLU A 86 4.93 -7.76 -11.90
CA GLU A 86 4.62 -9.19 -11.77
C GLU A 86 4.36 -9.57 -10.31
N LYS A 87 5.16 -9.06 -9.37
CA LYS A 87 4.96 -9.28 -7.93
C LYS A 87 3.67 -8.65 -7.41
N ALA A 88 3.36 -7.43 -7.86
CA ALA A 88 2.11 -6.76 -7.48
C ALA A 88 0.90 -7.51 -8.04
N ALA A 89 0.93 -7.89 -9.32
CA ALA A 89 -0.12 -8.67 -9.96
C ALA A 89 -0.29 -10.06 -9.34
N ASP A 90 0.80 -10.73 -8.96
CA ASP A 90 0.75 -12.01 -8.23
C ASP A 90 0.09 -11.84 -6.85
N PHE A 91 0.45 -10.79 -6.11
CA PHE A 91 -0.21 -10.50 -4.83
C PHE A 91 -1.71 -10.26 -5.02
N ASP A 92 -2.09 -9.38 -5.97
CA ASP A 92 -3.47 -9.01 -6.25
C ASP A 92 -4.32 -10.21 -6.70
N ALA A 93 -3.75 -11.09 -7.54
CA ALA A 93 -4.40 -12.31 -8.01
C ALA A 93 -4.69 -13.32 -6.88
N ASN A 94 -3.89 -13.30 -5.81
CA ASN A 94 -4.01 -14.22 -4.69
C ASN A 94 -4.76 -13.62 -3.49
N MET A 95 -5.22 -12.37 -3.54
CA MET A 95 -5.89 -11.72 -2.39
C MET A 95 -7.11 -12.48 -1.87
N GLY A 96 -7.91 -13.07 -2.78
CA GLY A 96 -9.09 -13.86 -2.39
C GLY A 96 -8.76 -15.15 -1.62
N ALA A 97 -7.51 -15.63 -1.73
CA ALA A 97 -7.01 -16.81 -1.03
C ALA A 97 -6.32 -16.49 0.31
N ILE A 98 -6.23 -15.21 0.69
CA ILE A 98 -5.68 -14.84 2.01
C ILE A 98 -6.58 -15.45 3.08
N CYS A 99 -5.98 -16.27 3.94
CA CYS A 99 -6.67 -16.94 5.05
C CYS A 99 -6.26 -16.37 6.41
N LYS A 100 -5.10 -15.72 6.50
CA LYS A 100 -4.62 -15.11 7.73
C LYS A 100 -3.64 -13.98 7.45
N ILE A 101 -3.71 -12.94 8.28
CA ILE A 101 -2.79 -11.80 8.25
C ILE A 101 -2.26 -11.61 9.66
N ASN A 102 -0.93 -11.55 9.79
CA ASN A 102 -0.26 -11.22 11.04
C ASN A 102 0.47 -9.90 10.85
N PHE A 103 0.10 -8.88 11.62
CA PHE A 103 0.78 -7.61 11.68
C PHE A 103 1.34 -7.43 13.08
N SER A 104 2.59 -7.01 13.21
CA SER A 104 3.21 -6.72 14.50
C SER A 104 3.95 -5.42 14.41
N ILE A 105 3.77 -4.55 15.41
CA ILE A 105 4.45 -3.26 15.49
C ILE A 105 4.77 -2.94 16.94
N GLY A 106 5.92 -2.32 17.17
CA GLY A 106 6.35 -1.93 18.51
C GLY A 106 7.83 -1.59 18.57
N GLY A 107 8.31 -1.33 19.78
CA GLY A 107 9.68 -0.91 20.03
C GLY A 107 10.26 -1.59 21.25
N PHE A 108 11.59 -1.50 21.39
CA PHE A 108 12.34 -2.19 22.44
C PHE A 108 11.80 -1.94 23.86
N PHE A 109 11.36 -0.72 24.17
CA PHE A 109 10.87 -0.35 25.50
C PHE A 109 9.37 -0.63 25.73
N GLY A 110 8.55 -0.58 24.68
CA GLY A 110 7.09 -0.76 24.77
C GLY A 110 6.61 -2.20 24.53
N GLY A 111 7.49 -3.07 24.05
CA GLY A 111 7.12 -4.39 23.55
C GLY A 111 6.48 -4.33 22.17
N TYR A 112 6.04 -5.49 21.66
CA TYR A 112 5.35 -5.60 20.39
C TYR A 112 3.89 -5.94 20.60
N ARG A 113 3.02 -5.21 19.89
CA ARG A 113 1.62 -5.54 19.77
C ARG A 113 1.40 -6.23 18.43
N SER A 114 0.76 -7.39 18.46
CA SER A 114 0.45 -8.17 17.26
C SER A 114 -1.04 -8.18 16.98
N TYR A 115 -1.42 -7.78 15.78
CA TYR A 115 -2.77 -7.83 15.25
C TYR A 115 -2.90 -9.03 14.32
N VAL A 116 -3.90 -9.87 14.55
CA VAL A 116 -4.14 -11.06 13.73
C VAL A 116 -5.54 -11.03 13.18
N ILE A 117 -5.66 -11.21 11.87
CA ILE A 117 -6.93 -11.33 11.16
C ILE A 117 -6.99 -12.72 10.53
N GLU A 118 -8.01 -13.48 10.86
CA GLU A 118 -8.31 -14.80 10.29
C GLU A 118 -9.52 -14.65 9.34
N LEU A 119 -9.36 -15.12 8.10
CA LEU A 119 -10.31 -14.98 6.99
C LEU A 119 -10.75 -16.34 6.41
N SER A 120 -10.56 -17.42 7.18
CA SER A 120 -10.78 -18.80 6.69
C SER A 120 -12.28 -19.13 6.57
N ASP A 121 -13.08 -18.74 7.56
CA ASP A 121 -14.54 -18.97 7.59
C ASP A 121 -15.28 -17.63 7.67
N GLU A 122 -15.26 -17.03 8.87
CA GLU A 122 -15.72 -15.68 9.16
C GLU A 122 -14.51 -14.81 9.50
N LEU A 123 -14.63 -13.50 9.27
CA LEU A 123 -13.61 -12.54 9.69
C LEU A 123 -13.54 -12.52 11.21
N LYS A 124 -12.39 -12.94 11.75
CA LYS A 124 -12.07 -12.84 13.17
C LYS A 124 -10.81 -12.02 13.32
N ALA A 125 -10.86 -10.99 14.15
CA ALA A 125 -9.71 -10.16 14.44
C ALA A 125 -9.44 -10.14 15.94
N TYR A 126 -8.17 -10.12 16.31
CA TYR A 126 -7.74 -9.96 17.69
C TYR A 126 -6.36 -9.32 17.76
N THR A 127 -6.09 -8.65 18.86
CA THR A 127 -4.77 -8.14 19.20
C THR A 127 -4.16 -9.01 20.30
N LYS A 128 -2.83 -9.01 20.33
CA LYS A 128 -2.01 -9.67 21.34
C LYS A 128 -0.98 -8.69 21.84
N LEU A 129 -0.89 -8.60 23.16
CA LEU A 129 0.21 -7.95 23.86
C LEU A 129 0.73 -8.96 24.88
N TRP A 130 1.94 -9.45 24.69
CA TRP A 130 2.48 -10.59 25.45
C TRP A 130 1.59 -11.85 25.33
N GLU A 131 1.09 -12.39 26.44
CA GLU A 131 0.18 -13.55 26.47
C GLU A 131 -1.30 -13.16 26.39
N ASP A 132 -1.62 -11.88 26.59
CA ASP A 132 -2.99 -11.40 26.61
C ASP A 132 -3.54 -11.27 25.18
N LYS A 133 -4.74 -11.83 24.98
CA LYS A 133 -5.45 -11.85 23.70
C LYS A 133 -6.78 -11.15 23.85
N GLU A 134 -6.99 -10.10 23.07
CA GLU A 134 -8.21 -9.29 23.10
C GLU A 134 -8.89 -9.30 21.71
N PRO A 135 -10.20 -9.53 21.63
CA PRO A 135 -10.91 -9.48 20.36
C PRO A 135 -10.94 -8.04 19.81
N LEU A 136 -10.79 -7.90 18.49
CA LEU A 136 -10.89 -6.63 17.78
C LEU A 136 -12.19 -6.59 16.96
N PHE A 137 -12.92 -5.49 17.07
CA PHE A 137 -14.08 -5.20 16.24
C PHE A 137 -13.68 -4.22 15.14
N LEU A 138 -13.37 -4.75 13.96
CA LEU A 138 -13.00 -3.93 12.81
C LEU A 138 -14.26 -3.40 12.12
N LEU A 139 -14.40 -2.07 12.09
CA LEU A 139 -15.54 -1.39 11.49
C LEU A 139 -15.13 -0.77 10.15
N ASP A 140 -15.98 -0.94 9.16
CA ASP A 140 -15.95 -0.18 7.92
C ASP A 140 -16.55 1.20 8.18
N ASP A 141 -15.71 2.22 8.27
CA ASP A 141 -16.13 3.59 8.56
C ASP A 141 -17.10 4.17 7.53
N ALA A 142 -16.98 3.75 6.26
CA ALA A 142 -17.85 4.24 5.20
C ALA A 142 -19.27 3.69 5.36
N ASN A 143 -19.40 2.42 5.75
CA ASN A 143 -20.69 1.74 5.89
C ASN A 143 -21.20 1.66 7.33
N LYS A 144 -20.38 2.06 8.31
CA LYS A 144 -20.62 1.94 9.77
C LYS A 144 -21.04 0.52 10.18
N LYS A 145 -20.43 -0.49 9.56
CA LYS A 145 -20.74 -1.90 9.78
C LYS A 145 -19.45 -2.68 10.03
N PRO A 146 -19.50 -3.80 10.77
CA PRO A 146 -18.35 -4.69 10.89
C PRO A 146 -17.88 -5.15 9.51
N PHE A 147 -16.56 -5.24 9.33
CA PHE A 147 -15.99 -5.79 8.13
C PHE A 147 -16.44 -7.24 7.94
N THR A 148 -16.85 -7.55 6.71
CA THR A 148 -16.92 -8.92 6.20
C THR A 148 -15.59 -9.27 5.56
N LYS A 149 -15.34 -10.55 5.28
CA LYS A 149 -14.17 -10.97 4.50
C LYS A 149 -14.05 -10.19 3.19
N ASP A 150 -15.14 -10.10 2.43
CA ASP A 150 -15.14 -9.48 1.11
C ASP A 150 -14.89 -7.97 1.18
N THR A 151 -15.53 -7.27 2.11
CA THR A 151 -15.31 -5.83 2.28
C THR A 151 -13.91 -5.51 2.81
N PHE A 152 -13.36 -6.37 3.67
CA PHE A 152 -11.98 -6.23 4.16
C PHE A 152 -10.95 -6.44 3.05
N ILE A 153 -11.12 -7.49 2.24
CA ILE A 153 -10.26 -7.74 1.07
C ILE A 153 -10.37 -6.60 0.05
N ALA A 154 -11.56 -6.05 -0.17
CA ALA A 154 -11.75 -4.90 -1.04
C ALA A 154 -10.98 -3.66 -0.52
N ALA A 155 -11.08 -3.35 0.77
CA ALA A 155 -10.34 -2.25 1.38
C ALA A 155 -8.82 -2.47 1.31
N LEU A 156 -8.33 -3.69 1.55
CA LEU A 156 -6.91 -4.02 1.36
C LEU A 156 -6.45 -3.82 -0.08
N LYS A 157 -7.31 -4.10 -1.06
CA LYS A 157 -6.97 -3.95 -2.49
C LYS A 157 -6.72 -2.49 -2.87
N GLU A 158 -7.49 -1.57 -2.29
CA GLU A 158 -7.32 -0.11 -2.50
C GLU A 158 -5.98 0.42 -1.98
N LEU A 159 -5.33 -0.29 -1.05
CA LEU A 159 -4.02 0.09 -0.53
C LEU A 159 -2.87 -0.27 -1.47
N HIS A 160 -3.09 -1.08 -2.50
CA HIS A 160 -2.03 -1.51 -3.43
C HIS A 160 -0.79 -2.09 -2.72
N ILE A 161 -0.99 -2.92 -1.68
CA ILE A 161 0.08 -3.51 -0.85
C ILE A 161 1.09 -4.31 -1.69
N GLY A 162 0.65 -4.90 -2.80
CA GLY A 162 1.53 -5.61 -3.75
C GLY A 162 2.65 -4.73 -4.32
N GLU A 163 2.50 -3.40 -4.28
CA GLU A 163 3.52 -2.44 -4.74
C GLU A 163 4.54 -2.04 -3.66
N TRP A 164 4.37 -2.50 -2.42
CA TRP A 164 5.28 -2.19 -1.31
C TRP A 164 6.65 -2.84 -1.51
N ARG A 165 7.67 -2.22 -0.92
CA ARG A 165 9.00 -2.82 -0.81
C ARG A 165 8.96 -3.94 0.22
N ARG A 166 9.80 -4.97 0.06
CA ARG A 166 9.89 -6.05 1.06
C ARG A 166 10.43 -5.59 2.40
N GLN A 167 11.35 -4.62 2.38
CA GLN A 167 12.04 -4.12 3.56
C GLN A 167 12.11 -2.60 3.52
N TYR A 168 11.77 -1.99 4.64
CA TYR A 168 11.80 -0.54 4.84
C TYR A 168 12.87 -0.17 5.86
N SER A 169 13.72 0.79 5.52
CA SER A 169 14.75 1.31 6.42
C SER A 169 15.04 2.76 6.09
N THR A 170 15.22 3.56 7.13
CA THR A 170 15.55 4.99 7.04
C THR A 170 16.91 5.27 6.39
N LYS A 171 17.78 4.25 6.29
CA LYS A 171 19.09 4.31 5.60
C LYS A 171 18.97 4.80 4.15
N ARG A 172 17.87 4.49 3.46
CA ARG A 172 17.66 4.93 2.07
C ARG A 172 17.47 6.45 1.93
N PHE A 173 17.18 7.12 3.04
CA PHE A 173 17.06 8.58 3.13
C PHE A 173 18.28 9.22 3.82
N GLY A 174 19.32 8.44 4.14
CA GLY A 174 20.53 8.93 4.79
C GLY A 174 20.47 9.00 6.32
N TYR A 175 19.40 8.49 6.94
CA TYR A 175 19.27 8.44 8.38
C TYR A 175 19.75 7.10 8.95
N MET A 176 20.24 7.14 10.19
CA MET A 176 20.54 5.96 10.98
C MET A 176 19.80 6.09 12.32
N VAL A 177 18.83 5.23 12.54
CA VAL A 177 18.06 5.16 13.78
C VAL A 177 18.47 3.86 14.48
N CYS A 178 18.85 3.95 15.76
CA CYS A 178 19.36 2.81 16.54
C CYS A 178 18.33 2.31 17.56
N ASP A 179 17.36 3.13 17.90
CA ASP A 179 16.26 2.90 18.80
C ASP A 179 14.97 3.45 18.18
N GLY A 180 13.94 2.63 18.06
CA GLY A 180 12.67 3.08 17.54
C GLY A 180 11.70 1.95 17.26
N THR A 181 10.78 2.19 16.34
CA THR A 181 9.67 1.29 16.05
C THR A 181 10.01 0.36 14.90
N GLN A 182 9.79 -0.93 15.12
CA GLN A 182 9.94 -1.98 14.12
C GLN A 182 8.57 -2.62 13.87
N TRP A 183 8.37 -3.08 12.64
CA TRP A 183 7.14 -3.75 12.27
C TRP A 183 7.38 -4.91 11.29
N GLU A 184 6.49 -5.89 11.34
CA GLU A 184 6.44 -7.03 10.42
C GLU A 184 4.98 -7.28 10.02
N LEU A 185 4.77 -7.61 8.75
CA LEU A 185 3.48 -7.96 8.18
C LEU A 185 3.62 -9.22 7.34
N GLU A 186 2.81 -10.23 7.64
CA GLU A 186 2.75 -11.49 6.90
C GLU A 186 1.33 -11.81 6.45
N PHE A 187 1.19 -12.15 5.16
CA PHE A 187 -0.03 -12.71 4.57
C PHE A 187 0.17 -14.22 4.33
N GLU A 188 -0.73 -15.02 4.88
CA GLU A 188 -0.81 -16.47 4.66
C GLU A 188 -2.00 -16.80 3.74
N TYR A 189 -1.84 -17.81 2.89
CA TYR A 189 -2.81 -18.20 1.86
C TYR A 189 -3.28 -19.64 2.00
N ASN A 190 -4.54 -19.92 1.66
CA ASN A 190 -5.11 -21.28 1.70
C ASN A 190 -5.05 -22.03 0.36
N ASN A 191 -4.52 -21.41 -0.70
CA ASN A 191 -4.41 -22.00 -2.04
C ASN A 191 -3.02 -22.61 -2.34
N GLY A 192 -2.17 -22.73 -1.32
CA GLY A 192 -0.79 -23.21 -1.47
C GLY A 192 0.21 -22.17 -1.99
N HIS A 193 -0.22 -20.92 -2.19
CA HIS A 193 0.69 -19.80 -2.47
C HIS A 193 1.59 -19.54 -1.25
N LYS A 194 2.83 -19.10 -1.51
CA LYS A 194 3.82 -18.87 -0.46
C LYS A 194 3.49 -17.60 0.30
N SER A 195 3.56 -17.65 1.63
CA SER A 195 3.38 -16.47 2.47
C SER A 195 4.23 -15.27 2.02
N VAL A 196 3.61 -14.10 2.05
CA VAL A 196 4.17 -12.84 1.58
C VAL A 196 4.46 -11.98 2.81
N ARG A 197 5.74 -11.62 2.99
CA ARG A 197 6.21 -10.84 4.14
C ARG A 197 6.72 -9.45 3.74
N PHE A 198 6.51 -8.51 4.64
CA PHE A 198 7.01 -7.14 4.61
C PHE A 198 7.51 -6.77 6.01
N ASP A 199 8.61 -6.05 6.08
CA ASP A 199 9.19 -5.59 7.34
C ASP A 199 9.71 -4.16 7.22
N GLY A 200 9.86 -3.51 8.38
CA GLY A 200 10.47 -2.19 8.42
C GLY A 200 11.01 -1.78 9.78
N ASP A 201 11.94 -0.83 9.72
CA ASP A 201 12.63 -0.23 10.85
C ASP A 201 12.59 1.29 10.70
N ASN A 202 11.73 1.93 11.51
CA ASN A 202 11.47 3.37 11.54
C ASN A 202 11.13 3.97 10.17
N SER A 203 10.68 3.14 9.23
CA SER A 203 10.36 3.52 7.86
C SER A 203 9.15 2.71 7.41
N TYR A 204 8.26 3.39 6.71
CA TYR A 204 6.92 2.89 6.44
C TYR A 204 6.56 3.09 4.96
N PRO A 205 5.66 2.27 4.40
CA PRO A 205 5.03 2.51 3.11
C PRO A 205 4.24 3.82 3.07
N TYR A 206 4.05 4.39 1.88
CA TYR A 206 3.42 5.70 1.66
C TYR A 206 1.96 5.81 2.15
N ASN A 207 1.32 4.69 2.47
CA ASN A 207 -0.06 4.59 2.93
C ASN A 207 -0.19 3.69 4.17
N PHE A 208 0.85 3.65 5.00
CA PHE A 208 0.89 2.82 6.19
C PHE A 208 -0.16 3.22 7.24
N ASP A 209 -0.42 4.51 7.42
CA ASP A 209 -1.47 4.98 8.35
C ASP A 209 -2.85 4.44 7.95
N LYS A 210 -3.18 4.49 6.65
CA LYS A 210 -4.43 3.90 6.13
C LYS A 210 -4.49 2.40 6.32
N PHE A 211 -3.35 1.73 6.24
CA PHE A 211 -3.26 0.30 6.57
C PHE A 211 -3.51 0.07 8.06
N GLN A 212 -2.89 0.83 8.95
CA GLN A 212 -3.11 0.76 10.40
C GLN A 212 -4.57 0.98 10.79
N MET A 213 -5.24 1.96 10.16
CA MET A 213 -6.67 2.21 10.37
C MET A 213 -7.55 0.98 10.05
N LEU A 214 -7.20 0.16 9.05
CA LEU A 214 -7.93 -1.08 8.77
C LEU A 214 -7.87 -2.09 9.93
N PHE A 215 -6.86 -2.00 10.79
CA PHE A 215 -6.70 -2.82 11.99
C PHE A 215 -7.29 -2.16 13.24
N GLY A 216 -7.99 -1.02 13.08
CA GLY A 216 -8.56 -0.25 14.19
C GLY A 216 -7.49 0.46 15.02
N ILE A 217 -6.32 0.73 14.44
CA ILE A 217 -5.25 1.48 15.07
C ILE A 217 -5.43 2.94 14.65
N ASP A 218 -5.80 3.78 15.61
CA ASP A 218 -5.87 5.23 15.43
C ASP A 218 -4.80 5.86 16.34
N ASP A 219 -3.76 6.42 15.71
CA ASP A 219 -2.66 7.08 16.44
C ASP A 219 -3.10 8.42 17.07
N THR A 220 -4.37 8.82 16.95
CA THR A 220 -4.89 10.06 17.58
C THR A 220 -5.14 9.98 19.08
N GLU A 221 -5.05 8.80 19.72
CA GLU A 221 -5.25 8.67 21.17
C GLU A 221 -3.95 8.77 22.02
N GLU A 222 -2.76 8.79 21.42
CA GLU A 222 -1.52 9.01 22.18
C GLU A 222 -1.19 10.52 22.30
N GLY A 223 -2.05 11.25 23.02
CA GLY A 223 -1.86 12.69 23.23
C GLY A 223 -2.62 13.34 24.40
N GLU A 224 -3.39 12.58 25.18
CA GLU A 224 -4.10 13.09 26.36
C GLU A 224 -3.82 12.22 27.59
N ASP A 225 -2.57 12.20 28.05
CA ASP A 225 -2.25 11.84 29.44
C ASP A 225 -0.90 12.48 29.82
N GLU A 226 -0.89 13.79 30.03
CA GLU A 226 0.00 14.51 30.96
C GLU A 226 -0.64 15.83 31.46
#